data_AF-A0A1V6IES6-F1
#
_entry.id   AF-A0A1V6IES6-F1
#
_cell.length_a   1.000
_cell.length_b   1.000
_cell.length_c   1.000
_cell.angle_alpha   90.00
_cell.angle_beta   90.00
_cell.angle_gamma   90.00
#
_symmetry.space_group_name_H-M   'P 1'
#
loop_
_entity.id
_entity.type
_entity.pdbx_description
1 polymer ?
#
loop_
_entity_poly.entity_id
_entity_poly.type
_entity_poly.pdbx_seq_one_letter_code
_entity_poly.pdbx_strand_id
1 'polypeptide(L)' 'MNKVHEQKYIFCRHELLLLVKAIDKDVLRLEYEVHESGEETVTVVWLTPETEYKKRVYVTGDSFSALTTDVLKVIG' A
#
# COMPACT_ATOMS: atom_id res chain seq x y z
N MET A 1 8.87 1.51 -15.58
CA MET A 1 9.01 1.12 -14.16
C MET A 1 10.16 0.11 -14.08
N ASN A 2 11.10 0.26 -13.14
CA ASN A 2 12.20 -0.71 -13.02
C ASN A 2 11.72 -2.02 -12.35
N LYS A 3 12.53 -3.08 -12.45
CA LYS A 3 12.21 -4.41 -11.90
C LYS A 3 11.90 -4.41 -10.40
N VAL A 4 12.52 -3.51 -9.63
CA VAL A 4 12.32 -3.40 -8.18
C VAL A 4 10.94 -2.80 -7.87
N HIS A 5 10.57 -1.70 -8.55
CA HIS A 5 9.25 -1.08 -8.41
C HIS A 5 8.13 -2.00 -8.89
N GLU A 6 8.37 -2.81 -9.92
CA GLU A 6 7.42 -3.85 -10.35
C GLU A 6 7.20 -4.92 -9.27
N GLN A 7 8.26 -5.40 -8.64
CA GLN A 7 8.14 -6.33 -7.53
C GLN A 7 7.41 -5.73 -6.31
N LYS A 8 7.67 -4.46 -5.98
CA LYS A 8 6.95 -3.72 -4.92
C LYS A 8 5.47 -3.56 -5.26
N TYR A 9 5.15 -3.25 -6.51
CA TYR A 9 3.78 -3.16 -6.98
C TYR A 9 3.03 -4.47 -6.80
N ILE A 10 3.63 -5.60 -7.23
CA ILE A 10 3.05 -6.94 -7.06
C ILE A 10 2.89 -7.27 -5.57
N PHE A 11 3.94 -7.04 -4.77
CA PHE A 11 3.94 -7.26 -3.34
C PHE A 11 2.80 -6.52 -2.62
N CYS A 12 2.59 -5.24 -2.97
CA CYS A 12 1.51 -4.44 -2.39
C CYS A 12 0.14 -5.02 -2.72
N ARG A 13 -0.06 -5.48 -3.96
CA ARG A 13 -1.37 -5.94 -4.45
C ARG A 13 -1.76 -7.33 -3.97
N HIS A 14 -0.79 -8.17 -3.58
CA HIS A 14 -1.06 -9.54 -3.16
C HIS A 14 -0.68 -9.77 -1.70
N GLU A 15 0.61 -9.88 -1.39
CA GLU A 15 1.09 -10.29 -0.07
C GLU A 15 0.75 -9.28 1.02
N LEU A 16 1.02 -7.99 0.78
CA LEU A 16 0.70 -6.95 1.77
C LEU A 16 -0.80 -6.75 1.90
N LEU A 17 -1.56 -6.80 0.80
CA LEU A 17 -3.02 -6.69 0.86
C LEU A 17 -3.63 -7.82 1.70
N LEU A 18 -3.12 -9.06 1.60
CA LEU A 18 -3.58 -10.17 2.43
C LEU A 18 -3.33 -9.91 3.91
N LEU A 19 -2.13 -9.41 4.26
CA LEU A 19 -1.79 -9.06 5.63
C LEU A 19 -2.68 -7.93 6.16
N VAL A 20 -2.85 -6.86 5.38
CA VAL A 20 -3.69 -5.71 5.75
C VAL A 20 -5.14 -6.15 5.94
N LYS A 21 -5.68 -6.98 5.04
CA LYS A 21 -7.05 -7.53 5.17
C LYS A 21 -7.26 -8.44 6.38
N ALA A 22 -6.19 -9.07 6.87
CA ALA A 22 -6.26 -9.85 8.10
C ALA A 22 -6.42 -8.97 9.35
N ILE A 23 -5.98 -7.70 9.28
CA ILE A 23 -6.09 -6.71 10.36
C ILE A 23 -7.38 -5.90 10.21
N ASP A 24 -7.66 -5.40 9.01
CA ASP A 24 -8.82 -4.58 8.68
C ASP A 24 -9.52 -5.12 7.42
N LYS A 25 -10.71 -5.70 7.61
CA LYS A 25 -11.46 -6.40 6.56
C LYS A 25 -12.09 -5.45 5.54
N ASP A 26 -12.24 -4.17 5.87
CA ASP A 26 -12.91 -3.20 5.01
C ASP A 26 -11.95 -2.58 3.98
N VAL A 27 -10.64 -2.84 4.13
CA VAL A 27 -9.65 -2.52 3.10
C VAL A 27 -9.96 -3.32 1.83
N LEU A 28 -10.23 -2.61 0.75
CA LEU A 28 -10.56 -3.17 -0.56
C LEU A 28 -9.28 -3.56 -1.32
N ARG A 29 -8.34 -2.62 -1.44
CA ARG A 29 -7.09 -2.78 -2.19
C ARG A 29 -6.00 -1.81 -1.73
N LEU A 30 -4.78 -2.09 -2.16
CA LEU A 30 -3.60 -1.21 -2.05
C LEU A 30 -3.15 -0.80 -3.46
N GLU A 31 -2.80 0.47 -3.63
CA GLU A 31 -2.32 1.05 -4.89
C GLU A 31 -0.91 1.61 -4.66
N TYR A 32 0.11 1.02 -5.28
CA TYR A 32 1.50 1.48 -5.19
C TYR A 32 1.83 2.41 -6.37
N GLU A 33 2.39 3.58 -6.06
CA GLU A 33 2.77 4.62 -7.02
C GLU A 33 4.22 5.07 -6.78
N VAL A 34 4.93 5.36 -7.87
CA VAL A 34 6.26 5.99 -7.86
C VAL A 34 6.12 7.34 -8.55
N HIS A 35 6.49 8.41 -7.86
CA HIS A 35 6.37 9.79 -8.34
C HIS A 35 7.61 10.21 -9.11
N GLU A 36 7.50 11.25 -9.94
CA GLU A 36 8.62 11.81 -10.71
C GLU A 36 9.76 12.33 -9.81
N SER A 37 9.43 12.72 -8.58
CA SER A 37 10.39 13.13 -7.54
C SER A 37 11.24 11.96 -7.00
N GLY A 38 10.89 10.71 -7.32
CA GLY A 38 11.47 9.51 -6.73
C GLY A 38 10.81 9.06 -5.44
N GLU A 39 9.81 9.79 -4.95
CA GLU A 39 9.02 9.39 -3.79
C GLU A 39 8.14 8.18 -4.14
N GLU A 40 7.97 7.29 -3.17
CA GLU A 40 7.11 6.12 -3.29
C GLU A 40 5.93 6.26 -2.33
N THR A 41 4.74 5.93 -2.80
CA THR A 41 3.53 5.96 -1.97
C THR A 41 2.69 4.71 -2.14
N VAL A 42 2.01 4.32 -1.06
CA VAL A 42 0.93 3.33 -1.10
C VAL A 42 -0.36 4.01 -0.70
N THR A 43 -1.36 3.96 -1.58
CA THR A 43 -2.72 4.37 -1.26
C THR A 43 -3.51 3.16 -0.77
N VAL A 44 -3.98 3.23 0.46
CA VAL A 44 -4.92 2.26 1.02
C VAL A 44 -6.32 2.70 0.65
N VAL A 45 -7.12 1.78 0.11
CA VAL A 45 -8.50 2.04 -0.31
C VAL A 45 -9.43 1.17 0.51
N TRP A 46 -10.34 1.80 1.27
CA TRP A 46 -11.40 1.13 2.01
C TRP A 46 -12.72 1.25 1.26
N LEU A 47 -13.55 0.22 1.38
CA LEU A 47 -14.94 0.28 0.96
C LEU A 47 -15.78 0.89 2.09
N THR A 48 -16.48 1.98 1.82
CA THR A 48 -17.47 2.55 2.74
C THR A 48 -18.87 2.37 2.15
N PRO A 49 -19.96 2.51 2.95
CA PRO A 49 -21.32 2.35 2.46
C PRO A 49 -21.70 3.30 1.30
N GLU A 50 -21.03 4.45 1.22
CA GLU A 50 -21.35 5.50 0.26
C GLU A 50 -20.32 5.57 -0.89
N THR A 51 -19.06 5.19 -0.67
CA THR A 51 -17.97 5.35 -1.65
C THR A 51 -16.68 4.59 -1.27
N GLU A 52 -15.58 4.85 -1.97
CA GLU A 52 -14.23 4.47 -1.57
C GLU A 52 -13.60 5.58 -0.71
N TYR A 53 -13.15 5.22 0.49
CA TYR A 53 -12.25 6.08 1.27
C TYR A 53 -10.80 5.75 0.91
N LYS A 54 -9.98 6.77 0.67
CA LYS A 54 -8.58 6.61 0.26
C LYS A 54 -7.65 7.35 1.20
N LYS A 55 -6.57 6.68 1.64
CA LYS A 55 -5.49 7.29 2.42
C LYS A 55 -4.16 6.98 1.78
N ARG A 56 -3.44 8.02 1.37
CA ARG A 56 -2.10 7.92 0.82
C ARG A 56 -1.07 7.88 1.95
N VAL A 57 -0.12 6.97 1.84
CA VAL A 57 0.98 6.75 2.78
C VAL A 57 2.29 6.91 2.03
N TYR A 58 3.15 7.79 2.52
CA TYR A 58 4.54 7.86 2.05
C TYR A 58 5.29 6.66 2.63
N VAL A 59 5.95 5.89 1.76
CA VAL A 59 6.60 4.65 2.18
C VAL A 59 8.10 4.72 1.96
N THR A 60 8.83 4.17 2.92
CA THR A 60 10.26 3.94 2.76
C THR A 60 10.48 2.72 1.88
N GLY A 61 10.85 2.93 0.62
CA GLY A 61 11.00 1.90 -0.40
C GLY A 61 12.24 1.00 -0.27
N ASP A 62 13.05 1.12 0.78
CA ASP A 62 14.34 0.41 0.86
C ASP A 62 14.20 -1.11 1.01
N SER A 63 13.07 -1.57 1.55
CA SER A 63 12.76 -3.00 1.71
C SER A 63 11.25 -3.24 1.81
N PHE A 64 10.80 -4.47 1.54
CA PHE A 64 9.40 -4.84 1.77
C PHE A 64 8.99 -4.69 3.23
N SER A 65 9.89 -4.99 4.18
CA SER A 65 9.62 -4.80 5.62
C SER A 65 9.38 -3.35 5.99
N ALA A 66 10.15 -2.41 5.43
CA ALA A 66 9.98 -0.98 5.69
C ALA A 66 8.65 -0.50 5.11
N LEU A 67 8.36 -0.87 3.86
CA LEU A 67 7.10 -0.57 3.19
C LEU A 67 5.91 -1.13 3.98
N THR A 68 5.96 -2.39 4.39
CA THR A 68 4.92 -3.02 5.22
C THR A 68 4.73 -2.26 6.52
N THR A 69 5.81 -1.93 7.22
CA THR A 69 5.74 -1.21 8.50
C THR A 69 5.07 0.16 8.34
N ASP A 70 5.42 0.91 7.30
CA ASP A 70 4.85 2.23 7.05
C ASP A 70 3.35 2.16 6.71
N VAL A 71 2.93 1.16 5.93
CA VAL A 71 1.51 0.91 5.66
C VAL A 71 0.78 0.49 6.94
N LEU A 72 1.32 -0.45 7.71
CA LEU A 72 0.65 -0.95 8.91
C LEU A 72 0.48 0.12 9.99
N LYS A 73 1.35 1.14 10.07
CA LYS A 73 1.17 2.28 11.00
C LYS A 73 -0.14 3.05 10.77
N VAL A 74 -0.73 2.96 9.58
CA VAL A 74 -2.00 3.64 9.25
C VAL A 74 -3.19 2.70 9.23
N ILE A 75 -2.96 1.39 9.38
CA ILE A 75 -3.99 0.35 9.49
C ILE A 75 -4.15 0.06 10.99
N GLY A 76 -5.20 0.61 11.60
CA GLY A 76 -5.44 0.60 13.04
C GLY A 76 -6.10 1.87 13.50
#